data_AF-A0A967ZI90-F1
#
_entry.id   AF-A0A967ZI90-F1
#
_cell.length_a   1.000
_cell.length_b   1.000
_cell.length_c   1.000
_cell.angle_alpha   90.00
_cell.angle_beta   90.00
_cell.angle_gamma   90.00
#
_symmetry.space_group_name_H-M   'P 1'
#
loop_
_entity.id
_entity.type
_entity.pdbx_description
1 polymer ?
#
loop_
_entity_poly.entity_id
_entity_poly.type
_entity_poly.pdbx_seq_one_letter_code
_entity_poly.pdbx_strand_id
1 'polypeptide(L)'
;MATSDRDRHRDRTERWFVHRGLPNLIDRYSVTEDVLTRTVPFLLLVVFAELFLSFGDRWEGWSQAIAFLAGVVVLVAAFVAVNRLRGRRSLQLPDRVGVLEVALFVLLPAIPTAIGAEGSVAAPVGAVVGVNLVLLVLAFVVTAWGLLPMMRWSIGQLRVQIGDIANLAMKSLPILLLFSAFIFLNAEMWQVANDFTLPFFGAVAAVVVLVGTAFVMLSVKRLTVDLARFGAWADVRPRCEGTPVADLVP
;
A
#
# COMPACT_ATOMS: atom_id res chain seq x y z
N MET A 1 0.77 -8.21 37.96
CA MET A 1 0.95 -6.78 37.60
C MET A 1 2.02 -6.59 36.51
N ALA A 2 3.21 -7.21 36.62
CA ALA A 2 4.28 -7.11 35.60
C ALA A 2 3.95 -7.73 34.21
N THR A 3 3.05 -8.71 34.13
CA THR A 3 2.60 -9.31 32.85
C THR A 3 1.77 -8.34 32.02
N SER A 4 0.83 -7.62 32.65
CA SER A 4 -0.04 -6.65 31.98
C SER A 4 0.72 -5.47 31.34
N ASP A 5 1.89 -5.12 31.89
CA ASP A 5 2.68 -4.01 31.38
C ASP A 5 3.47 -4.42 30.12
N ARG A 6 4.05 -5.63 30.14
CA ARG A 6 4.70 -6.23 28.96
C ARG A 6 3.74 -6.38 27.79
N ASP A 7 2.52 -6.84 28.04
CA ASP A 7 1.49 -6.99 27.00
C ASP A 7 1.11 -5.63 26.41
N ARG A 8 0.97 -4.59 27.25
CA ARG A 8 0.67 -3.22 26.80
C ARG A 8 1.78 -2.62 25.94
N HIS A 9 3.04 -2.84 26.31
CA HIS A 9 4.20 -2.40 25.53
C HIS A 9 4.30 -3.12 24.18
N ARG A 10 4.01 -4.43 24.17
CA ARG A 10 3.91 -5.23 22.95
C ARG A 10 2.84 -4.68 22.02
N ASP A 11 1.61 -4.51 22.49
CA ASP A 11 0.48 -3.99 21.70
C ASP A 11 0.75 -2.59 21.13
N ARG A 12 1.46 -1.74 21.88
CA ARG A 12 1.85 -0.40 21.42
C ARG A 12 2.89 -0.49 20.30
N THR A 13 3.83 -1.42 20.40
CA THR A 13 4.89 -1.65 19.43
C THR A 13 4.33 -2.26 18.14
N GLU A 14 3.46 -3.27 18.25
CA GLU A 14 2.77 -3.89 17.12
C GLU A 14 1.92 -2.86 16.37
N ARG A 15 1.13 -2.04 17.09
CA ARG A 15 0.37 -0.95 16.48
C ARG A 15 1.26 0.03 15.74
N TRP A 16 2.42 0.37 16.29
CA TRP A 16 3.36 1.28 15.62
C TRP A 16 3.91 0.70 14.31
N PHE A 17 4.27 -0.59 14.28
CA PHE A 17 4.69 -1.28 13.05
C PHE A 17 3.57 -1.32 12.00
N VAL A 18 2.35 -1.63 12.41
CA VAL A 18 1.17 -1.61 11.53
C VAL A 18 0.93 -0.22 10.92
N HIS A 19 1.08 0.84 11.73
CA HIS A 19 0.90 2.22 11.27
C HIS A 19 1.97 2.69 10.29
N ARG A 20 3.17 2.10 10.36
CA ARG A 20 4.28 2.38 9.43
C ARG A 20 4.34 1.44 8.23
N GLY A 21 3.39 0.49 8.11
CA GLY A 21 3.34 -0.44 6.98
C GLY A 21 4.36 -1.58 7.08
N LEU A 22 4.76 -1.95 8.29
CA LEU A 22 5.68 -3.06 8.55
C LEU A 22 5.02 -4.21 9.36
N PRO A 23 3.83 -4.71 8.98
CA PRO A 23 3.13 -5.73 9.76
C PRO A 23 3.89 -7.07 9.82
N ASN A 24 4.70 -7.38 8.81
CA ASN A 24 5.48 -8.62 8.75
C ASN A 24 6.61 -8.74 9.79
N LEU A 25 6.91 -7.66 10.53
CA LEU A 25 7.88 -7.68 11.63
C LEU A 25 7.25 -8.10 12.96
N ILE A 26 5.94 -8.35 13.00
CA ILE A 26 5.21 -8.77 14.20
C ILE A 26 5.31 -10.29 14.36
N ASP A 27 5.69 -10.74 15.54
CA ASP A 27 5.73 -12.16 15.88
C ASP A 27 4.31 -12.76 15.87
N ARG A 28 4.14 -13.89 15.17
CA ARG A 28 2.86 -14.61 14.93
C ARG A 28 1.82 -13.88 14.08
N TYR A 29 2.27 -13.09 13.09
CA TYR A 29 1.35 -12.50 12.11
C TYR A 29 0.57 -13.58 11.32
N SER A 30 -0.76 -13.60 11.48
CA SER A 30 -1.63 -14.64 10.95
C SER A 30 -2.50 -14.12 9.81
N VAL A 31 -2.48 -14.81 8.66
CA VAL A 31 -3.27 -14.45 7.48
C VAL A 31 -4.78 -14.39 7.79
N THR A 32 -5.27 -15.34 8.57
CA THR A 32 -6.70 -15.53 8.84
C THR A 32 -7.24 -14.55 9.90
N GLU A 33 -6.40 -14.13 10.84
CA GLU A 33 -6.77 -13.26 11.96
C GLU A 33 -6.48 -11.80 11.67
N ASP A 34 -5.34 -11.48 11.05
CA ASP A 34 -4.86 -10.10 10.95
C ASP A 34 -5.05 -9.52 9.54
N VAL A 35 -4.70 -10.29 8.50
CA VAL A 35 -4.79 -9.82 7.12
C VAL A 35 -6.23 -9.79 6.67
N LEU A 36 -6.89 -10.95 6.69
CA LEU A 36 -8.18 -11.12 6.05
C LEU A 36 -9.30 -10.37 6.81
N THR A 37 -9.22 -10.30 8.14
CA THR A 37 -10.10 -9.49 8.99
C THR A 37 -10.00 -8.00 8.66
N ARG A 38 -8.78 -7.50 8.37
CA ARG A 38 -8.57 -6.11 7.97
C ARG A 38 -9.07 -5.81 6.56
N THR A 39 -9.20 -6.83 5.71
CA THR A 39 -9.80 -6.72 4.37
C THR A 39 -11.34 -6.69 4.40
N VAL A 40 -11.97 -7.23 5.45
CA VAL A 40 -13.44 -7.32 5.57
C VAL A 40 -14.20 -6.01 5.29
N PRO A 41 -13.83 -4.84 5.84
CA PRO A 41 -14.55 -3.60 5.59
C PRO A 41 -14.54 -3.19 4.11
N PHE A 42 -13.41 -3.41 3.44
CA PHE A 42 -13.28 -3.15 2.01
C PHE A 42 -14.12 -4.13 1.19
N LEU A 43 -14.10 -5.42 1.52
CA LEU A 43 -14.91 -6.42 0.82
C LEU A 43 -16.41 -6.18 1.04
N LEU A 44 -16.84 -5.77 2.22
CA LEU A 44 -18.22 -5.36 2.48
C LEU A 44 -18.64 -4.17 1.61
N LEU A 45 -17.75 -3.18 1.44
CA LEU A 45 -17.98 -2.05 0.55
C LEU A 45 -18.11 -2.52 -0.92
N VAL A 46 -17.24 -3.43 -1.36
CA VAL A 46 -17.29 -4.02 -2.71
C VAL A 46 -18.60 -4.76 -2.94
N VAL A 47 -19.00 -5.65 -2.03
CA VAL A 47 -20.29 -6.38 -2.10
C VAL A 47 -21.46 -5.40 -2.14
N PHE A 48 -21.43 -4.34 -1.34
CA PHE A 48 -22.47 -3.32 -1.35
C PHE A 48 -22.52 -2.56 -2.69
N ALA A 49 -21.36 -2.19 -3.24
CA ALA A 49 -21.26 -1.51 -4.54
C ALA A 49 -21.73 -2.42 -5.69
N GLU A 50 -21.36 -3.70 -5.68
CA GLU A 50 -21.83 -4.69 -6.65
C GLU A 50 -23.34 -4.87 -6.59
N LEU A 51 -23.90 -4.95 -5.38
CA LEU A 51 -25.34 -5.01 -5.19
C LEU A 51 -26.01 -3.75 -5.74
N PHE A 52 -25.47 -2.58 -5.44
CA PHE A 52 -25.98 -1.31 -5.95
C PHE A 52 -25.95 -1.23 -7.49
N LEU A 53 -24.83 -1.61 -8.11
CA LEU A 53 -24.68 -1.63 -9.57
C LEU A 53 -25.60 -2.66 -10.23
N SER A 54 -25.75 -3.85 -9.63
CA SER A 54 -26.59 -4.91 -10.17
C SER A 54 -28.08 -4.53 -10.23
N PHE A 55 -28.55 -3.66 -9.33
CA PHE A 55 -29.93 -3.17 -9.33
C PHE A 55 -30.09 -1.80 -10.00
N GLY A 56 -28.99 -1.08 -10.26
CA GLY A 56 -28.97 0.27 -10.82
C GLY A 56 -29.58 0.40 -12.21
N ASP A 57 -29.29 -0.54 -13.11
CA ASP A 57 -29.66 -0.46 -14.53
C ASP A 57 -30.99 -1.14 -14.88
N ARG A 58 -31.61 -1.86 -13.94
CA ARG A 58 -32.65 -2.85 -14.27
C ARG A 58 -34.08 -2.43 -13.90
N TRP A 59 -34.25 -1.42 -13.05
CA TRP A 59 -35.55 -1.02 -12.52
C TRP A 59 -35.62 0.51 -12.46
N GLU A 60 -36.73 1.10 -12.89
CA GLU A 60 -36.97 2.55 -12.78
C GLU A 60 -37.94 2.86 -11.63
N GLY A 61 -37.63 3.88 -10.82
CA GLY A 61 -38.52 4.43 -9.80
C GLY A 61 -38.53 3.68 -8.46
N TRP A 62 -39.69 3.58 -7.80
CA TRP A 62 -39.84 3.02 -6.44
C TRP A 62 -39.55 1.52 -6.34
N SER A 63 -39.70 0.79 -7.44
CA SER A 63 -39.44 -0.65 -7.51
C SER A 63 -37.94 -0.98 -7.41
N GLN A 64 -37.08 -0.09 -7.92
CA GLN A 64 -35.63 -0.14 -7.76
C GLN A 64 -35.23 -0.01 -6.28
N ALA A 65 -35.83 0.95 -5.58
CA ALA A 65 -35.54 1.18 -4.15
C ALA A 65 -35.95 -0.04 -3.30
N ILE A 66 -37.09 -0.66 -3.59
CA ILE A 66 -37.56 -1.86 -2.88
C ILE A 66 -36.67 -3.07 -3.19
N ALA A 67 -36.31 -3.29 -4.46
CA ALA A 67 -35.42 -4.40 -4.85
C ALA A 67 -34.03 -4.26 -4.21
N PHE A 68 -33.48 -3.04 -4.20
CA PHE A 68 -32.23 -2.73 -3.52
C PHE A 68 -32.33 -2.97 -2.01
N LEU A 69 -33.39 -2.47 -1.36
CA LEU A 69 -33.58 -2.65 0.09
C LEU A 69 -33.76 -4.12 0.46
N ALA A 70 -34.47 -4.90 -0.37
CA ALA A 70 -34.58 -6.35 -0.22
C ALA A 70 -33.19 -7.03 -0.34
N GLY A 71 -32.37 -6.64 -1.32
CA GLY A 71 -31.00 -7.14 -1.48
C GLY A 71 -30.11 -6.83 -0.26
N VAL A 72 -30.20 -5.62 0.27
CA VAL A 72 -29.49 -5.23 1.50
C VAL A 72 -29.96 -6.04 2.71
N VAL A 73 -31.27 -6.26 2.85
CA VAL A 73 -31.82 -7.09 3.93
C VAL A 73 -31.32 -8.53 3.82
N VAL A 74 -31.27 -9.11 2.62
CA VAL A 74 -30.72 -10.46 2.40
C VAL A 74 -29.24 -10.52 2.74
N LEU A 75 -28.46 -9.51 2.33
CA LEU A 75 -27.04 -9.39 2.68
C LEU A 75 -26.82 -9.36 4.19
N VAL A 76 -27.54 -8.49 4.89
CA VAL A 76 -27.45 -8.36 6.35
C VAL A 76 -27.93 -9.64 7.04
N ALA A 77 -28.99 -10.27 6.55
CA ALA A 77 -29.50 -11.53 7.08
C ALA A 77 -28.49 -12.67 6.91
N ALA A 78 -27.83 -12.78 5.76
CA ALA A 78 -26.78 -13.77 5.51
C ALA A 78 -25.57 -13.54 6.44
N PHE A 79 -25.15 -12.29 6.62
CA PHE A 79 -24.08 -11.93 7.54
C PHE A 79 -24.44 -12.28 9.00
N VAL A 80 -25.65 -11.92 9.45
CA VAL A 80 -26.16 -12.24 10.79
C VAL A 80 -26.29 -13.74 10.99
N ALA A 81 -26.73 -14.50 9.97
CA ALA A 81 -26.85 -15.95 10.03
C ALA A 81 -25.47 -16.61 10.21
N VAL A 82 -24.46 -16.20 9.45
CA VAL A 82 -23.08 -16.70 9.61
C VAL A 82 -22.52 -16.36 10.98
N ASN A 83 -22.77 -15.15 11.48
CA ASN A 83 -22.33 -14.74 12.82
C ASN A 83 -23.02 -15.56 13.92
N ARG A 84 -24.33 -15.84 13.81
CA ARG A 84 -25.06 -16.68 14.76
C ARG A 84 -24.62 -18.14 14.72
N LEU A 85 -24.41 -18.72 13.54
CA LEU A 85 -23.94 -20.10 13.38
C LEU A 85 -22.56 -20.30 14.02
N ARG A 86 -21.74 -19.25 14.10
CA ARG A 86 -20.42 -19.25 14.74
C ARG A 86 -20.43 -18.77 16.19
N GLY A 87 -21.60 -18.56 16.80
CA GLY A 87 -21.74 -18.13 18.19
C GLY A 87 -21.25 -16.70 18.47
N ARG A 88 -21.11 -15.86 17.44
CA ARG A 88 -20.67 -14.45 17.54
C ARG A 88 -21.87 -13.52 17.71
N ARG A 89 -21.65 -12.29 18.19
CA ARG A 89 -22.69 -11.25 18.22
C ARG A 89 -23.14 -10.91 16.79
N SER A 90 -24.43 -10.67 16.59
CA SER A 90 -25.06 -10.57 15.26
C SER A 90 -24.38 -9.59 14.28
N LEU A 91 -23.82 -8.48 14.77
CA LEU A 91 -23.21 -7.41 13.97
C LEU A 91 -21.70 -7.21 14.27
N GLN A 92 -21.04 -8.20 14.87
CA GLN A 92 -19.61 -8.09 15.13
C GLN A 92 -18.82 -8.37 13.84
N LEU A 93 -17.75 -7.61 13.59
CA LEU A 93 -16.81 -7.92 12.51
C LEU A 93 -16.13 -9.28 12.80
N PRO A 94 -15.86 -10.11 11.78
CA PRO A 94 -15.25 -11.42 11.99
C PRO A 94 -13.84 -11.30 12.58
N ASP A 95 -13.59 -11.87 13.77
CA ASP A 95 -12.24 -11.91 14.36
C ASP A 95 -11.31 -12.94 13.66
N ARG A 96 -11.92 -13.87 12.93
CA ARG A 96 -11.25 -14.88 12.08
C ARG A 96 -12.11 -15.11 10.85
N VAL A 97 -11.53 -14.94 9.66
CA VAL A 97 -12.23 -15.15 8.39
C VAL A 97 -11.92 -16.55 7.86
N GLY A 98 -12.90 -17.45 7.92
CA GLY A 98 -12.76 -18.82 7.39
C GLY A 98 -13.20 -18.95 5.94
N VAL A 99 -13.16 -20.19 5.43
CA VAL A 99 -13.59 -20.54 4.07
C VAL A 99 -15.04 -20.16 3.81
N LEU A 100 -15.92 -20.28 4.82
CA LEU A 100 -17.33 -19.92 4.70
C LEU A 100 -17.53 -18.41 4.46
N GLU A 101 -16.80 -17.57 5.20
CA GLU A 101 -16.87 -16.13 5.03
C GLU A 101 -16.35 -15.72 3.64
N VAL A 102 -15.23 -16.30 3.19
CA VAL A 102 -14.70 -16.09 1.84
C VAL A 102 -15.70 -16.53 0.77
N ALA A 103 -16.29 -17.72 0.94
CA ALA A 103 -17.31 -18.24 0.03
C ALA A 103 -18.54 -17.31 -0.01
N LEU A 104 -18.97 -16.79 1.14
CA LEU A 104 -20.06 -15.83 1.20
C LEU A 104 -19.70 -14.54 0.45
N PHE A 105 -18.51 -13.98 0.65
CA PHE A 105 -18.07 -12.78 -0.08
C PHE A 105 -18.03 -12.96 -1.59
N VAL A 106 -17.58 -14.12 -2.06
CA VAL A 106 -17.43 -14.39 -3.50
C VAL A 106 -18.76 -14.74 -4.16
N LEU A 107 -19.61 -15.53 -3.49
CA LEU A 107 -20.83 -16.10 -4.08
C LEU A 107 -22.07 -15.23 -3.87
N LEU A 108 -22.17 -14.49 -2.76
CA LEU A 108 -23.36 -13.72 -2.43
C LEU A 108 -23.68 -12.62 -3.47
N PRO A 109 -22.70 -11.87 -4.00
CA PRO A 109 -22.96 -10.87 -5.05
C PRO A 109 -23.34 -11.49 -6.41
N ALA A 110 -23.06 -12.77 -6.62
CA ALA A 110 -23.42 -13.47 -7.85
C ALA A 110 -24.89 -13.94 -7.87
N ILE A 111 -25.60 -13.92 -6.74
CA ILE A 111 -27.00 -14.35 -6.63
C ILE A 111 -27.94 -13.47 -7.46
N PRO A 112 -27.91 -12.12 -7.35
CA PRO A 112 -28.75 -11.26 -8.20
C PRO A 112 -28.51 -11.49 -9.70
N THR A 113 -27.25 -11.68 -10.09
CA THR A 113 -26.86 -12.00 -11.48
C THR A 113 -27.43 -13.34 -11.94
N ALA A 114 -27.44 -14.35 -11.07
CA ALA A 114 -27.99 -15.67 -11.38
C ALA A 114 -29.51 -15.64 -11.59
N ILE A 115 -30.23 -14.90 -10.75
CA ILE A 115 -31.69 -14.71 -10.85
C ILE A 115 -32.04 -13.91 -12.12
N GLY A 116 -31.17 -12.97 -12.50
CA GLY A 116 -31.41 -12.06 -13.61
C GLY A 116 -31.04 -12.59 -15.00
N ALA A 117 -30.44 -13.77 -15.12
CA ALA A 117 -29.93 -14.28 -16.38
C ALA A 117 -31.05 -14.84 -17.28
N GLU A 118 -31.19 -14.31 -18.49
CA GLU A 118 -32.20 -14.71 -19.49
C GLU A 118 -31.80 -15.96 -20.31
N GLY A 119 -30.80 -16.73 -19.85
CA GLY A 119 -30.24 -17.86 -20.58
C GLY A 119 -29.22 -18.65 -19.76
N SER A 120 -28.02 -18.89 -20.30
CA SER A 120 -26.98 -19.62 -19.57
C SER A 120 -26.50 -18.82 -18.35
N VAL A 121 -26.72 -19.35 -17.15
CA VAL A 121 -26.33 -18.71 -15.88
C VAL A 121 -24.81 -18.76 -15.66
N ALA A 122 -24.13 -19.75 -16.25
CA ALA A 122 -22.72 -20.05 -15.96
C ALA A 122 -21.75 -18.91 -16.35
N ALA A 123 -21.92 -18.31 -17.53
CA ALA A 123 -21.03 -17.25 -18.01
C ALA A 123 -21.09 -15.95 -17.16
N PRO A 124 -22.27 -15.35 -16.91
CA PRO A 124 -22.33 -14.11 -16.13
C PRO A 124 -21.98 -14.31 -14.66
N VAL A 125 -22.41 -15.43 -14.05
CA VAL A 125 -22.01 -15.78 -12.67
C VAL A 125 -20.51 -16.02 -12.58
N GLY A 126 -19.92 -16.74 -13.54
CA GLY A 126 -18.48 -16.98 -13.60
C GLY A 126 -17.66 -15.69 -13.70
N ALA A 127 -18.15 -14.69 -14.46
CA ALA A 127 -17.51 -13.39 -14.56
C ALA A 127 -17.51 -12.64 -13.21
N VAL A 128 -18.65 -12.57 -12.52
CA VAL A 128 -18.75 -11.91 -11.20
C VAL A 128 -17.87 -12.61 -10.18
N VAL A 129 -17.95 -13.94 -10.09
CA VAL A 129 -17.09 -14.74 -9.19
C VAL A 129 -15.61 -14.52 -9.50
N GLY A 130 -15.24 -14.48 -10.79
CA GLY A 130 -13.86 -14.22 -11.22
C GLY A 130 -13.36 -12.85 -10.80
N VAL A 131 -14.16 -11.80 -11.00
CA VAL A 131 -13.84 -10.43 -10.55
C VAL A 131 -13.68 -10.39 -9.02
N ASN A 132 -14.58 -11.03 -8.28
CA ASN A 132 -14.56 -11.03 -6.82
C ASN A 132 -13.34 -11.76 -6.27
N LEU A 133 -12.91 -12.84 -6.93
CA LEU A 133 -11.66 -13.52 -6.60
C LEU A 133 -10.45 -12.64 -6.87
N VAL A 134 -10.41 -11.90 -7.99
CA VAL A 134 -9.32 -10.97 -8.29
C VAL A 134 -9.27 -9.83 -7.26
N LEU A 135 -10.43 -9.25 -6.92
CA LEU A 135 -10.53 -8.22 -5.90
C LEU A 135 -10.11 -8.73 -4.52
N LEU A 136 -10.50 -9.96 -4.16
CA LEU A 136 -10.09 -10.62 -2.94
C LEU A 136 -8.56 -10.79 -2.88
N VAL A 137 -7.95 -11.30 -3.96
CA VAL A 137 -6.49 -11.48 -4.04
C VAL A 137 -5.77 -10.13 -3.97
N LEU A 138 -6.25 -9.12 -4.69
CA LEU A 138 -5.66 -7.79 -4.67
C LEU A 138 -5.74 -7.18 -3.26
N ALA A 139 -6.92 -7.24 -2.64
CA ALA A 139 -7.13 -6.70 -1.31
C ALA A 139 -6.32 -7.47 -0.25
N PHE A 140 -6.18 -8.79 -0.41
CA PHE A 140 -5.27 -9.62 0.38
C PHE A 140 -3.83 -9.16 0.24
N VAL A 141 -3.30 -9.01 -0.98
CA VAL A 141 -1.91 -8.57 -1.22
C VAL A 141 -1.68 -7.17 -0.64
N VAL A 142 -2.56 -6.21 -0.92
CA VAL A 142 -2.45 -4.84 -0.41
C VAL A 142 -2.45 -4.81 1.12
N THR A 143 -3.28 -5.64 1.75
CA THR A 143 -3.40 -5.69 3.21
C THR A 143 -2.25 -6.44 3.87
N ALA A 144 -1.87 -7.60 3.33
CA ALA A 144 -0.78 -8.45 3.83
C ALA A 144 0.56 -7.72 3.82
N TRP A 145 0.81 -6.94 2.78
CA TRP A 145 2.04 -6.16 2.64
C TRP A 145 1.96 -4.80 3.33
N GLY A 146 0.81 -4.42 3.89
CA GLY A 146 0.64 -3.11 4.54
C GLY A 146 0.86 -1.93 3.58
N LEU A 147 0.59 -2.12 2.28
CA LEU A 147 0.89 -1.15 1.22
C LEU A 147 0.22 0.20 1.47
N LEU A 148 -1.04 0.20 1.92
CA LEU A 148 -1.79 1.42 2.22
C LEU A 148 -1.20 2.22 3.40
N PRO A 149 -0.96 1.62 4.58
CA PRO A 149 -0.24 2.30 5.67
C PRO A 149 1.15 2.79 5.26
N MET A 150 1.91 1.96 4.54
CA MET A 150 3.25 2.30 4.06
C MET A 150 3.18 3.54 3.17
N MET A 151 2.31 3.54 2.17
CA MET A 151 2.10 4.66 1.27
C MET A 151 1.65 5.92 2.01
N ARG A 152 0.69 5.82 2.93
CA ARG A 152 0.20 6.97 3.72
C ARG A 152 1.32 7.58 4.57
N TRP A 153 2.12 6.74 5.23
CA TRP A 153 3.26 7.18 6.02
C TRP A 153 4.35 7.81 5.13
N SER A 154 4.71 7.15 4.03
CA SER A 154 5.69 7.64 3.06
C SER A 154 5.28 8.97 2.44
N ILE A 155 4.01 9.17 2.08
CA ILE A 155 3.50 10.45 1.56
C ILE A 155 3.58 11.55 2.64
N GLY A 156 3.29 11.22 3.90
CA GLY A 156 3.51 12.13 5.02
C GLY A 156 4.97 12.56 5.12
N GLN A 157 5.89 11.61 5.02
CA GLN A 157 7.33 11.84 5.10
C GLN A 157 7.86 12.65 3.91
N LEU A 158 7.40 12.34 2.69
CA LEU A 158 7.75 13.05 1.47
C LEU A 158 7.36 14.53 1.56
N ARG A 159 6.19 14.84 2.13
CA ARG A 159 5.77 16.24 2.32
C ARG A 159 6.72 17.04 3.21
N VAL A 160 7.25 16.42 4.26
CA VAL A 160 8.27 17.05 5.12
C VAL A 160 9.57 17.23 4.34
N GLN A 161 10.05 16.20 3.64
CA GLN A 161 11.30 16.24 2.89
C GLN A 161 11.27 17.21 1.69
N ILE A 162 10.12 17.39 1.04
CA ILE A 162 9.95 18.36 -0.05
C ILE A 162 10.28 19.78 0.43
N GLY A 163 9.90 20.13 1.67
CA GLY A 163 10.23 21.43 2.26
C GLY A 163 11.75 21.63 2.39
N ASP A 164 12.45 20.59 2.85
CA ASP A 164 13.90 20.62 3.01
C ASP A 164 14.63 20.73 1.66
N ILE A 165 14.19 19.94 0.67
CA ILE A 165 14.73 19.97 -0.70
C ILE A 165 14.46 21.33 -1.35
N ALA A 166 13.25 21.88 -1.21
CA ALA A 166 12.91 23.19 -1.78
C ALA A 166 13.78 24.29 -1.15
N ASN A 167 14.00 24.24 0.15
CA ASN A 167 14.90 25.18 0.83
C ASN A 167 16.36 25.03 0.34
N LEU A 168 16.84 23.80 0.17
CA LEU A 168 18.16 23.52 -0.40
C LEU A 168 18.28 24.01 -1.85
N ALA A 169 17.25 23.76 -2.66
CA ALA A 169 17.18 24.19 -4.06
C ALA A 169 17.20 25.72 -4.16
N MET A 170 16.45 26.42 -3.31
CA MET A 170 16.50 27.88 -3.23
C MET A 170 17.86 28.41 -2.78
N LYS A 171 18.56 27.70 -1.89
CA LYS A 171 19.95 28.03 -1.54
C LYS A 171 20.93 27.78 -2.69
N SER A 172 20.63 26.84 -3.58
CA SER A 172 21.46 26.51 -4.75
C SER A 172 21.16 27.38 -5.98
N LEU A 173 19.99 28.03 -6.05
CA LEU A 173 19.55 28.89 -7.14
C LEU A 173 20.62 29.92 -7.56
N PRO A 174 21.28 30.64 -6.65
CA PRO A 174 22.32 31.61 -7.01
C PRO A 174 23.53 30.97 -7.71
N ILE A 175 23.97 29.81 -7.22
CA ILE A 175 25.09 29.08 -7.83
C ILE A 175 24.68 28.53 -9.20
N LEU A 176 23.45 28.02 -9.32
CA LEU A 176 22.91 27.53 -10.59
C LEU A 176 22.80 28.67 -11.62
N LEU A 177 22.40 29.87 -11.20
CA LEU A 177 22.36 31.05 -12.04
C LEU A 177 23.75 31.48 -12.48
N LEU A 178 24.73 31.47 -11.57
CA LEU A 178 26.12 31.75 -11.92
C LEU A 178 26.67 30.72 -12.90
N PHE A 179 26.42 29.43 -12.65
CA PHE A 179 26.84 28.33 -13.52
C PHE A 179 26.16 28.41 -14.90
N SER A 180 24.85 28.65 -14.93
CA SER A 180 24.08 28.83 -16.17
C SER A 180 24.57 30.04 -16.95
N ALA A 181 24.74 31.19 -16.28
CA ALA A 181 25.31 32.38 -16.88
C ALA A 181 26.70 32.10 -17.45
N PHE A 182 27.57 31.39 -16.71
CA PHE A 182 28.90 31.02 -17.19
C PHE A 182 28.87 30.08 -18.39
N ILE A 183 28.00 29.05 -18.38
CA ILE A 183 27.81 28.15 -19.52
C ILE A 183 27.32 28.90 -20.76
N PHE A 184 26.39 29.84 -20.60
CA PHE A 184 25.84 30.61 -21.72
C PHE A 184 26.80 31.68 -22.23
N LEU A 185 27.62 32.25 -21.35
CA LEU A 185 28.63 33.25 -21.70
C LEU A 185 29.83 32.59 -22.42
N ASN A 186 30.03 31.28 -22.23
CA ASN A 186 31.12 30.53 -22.85
C ASN A 186 30.75 29.99 -24.25
N ALA A 187 30.28 30.88 -25.14
CA ALA A 187 29.96 30.55 -26.52
C ALA A 187 31.14 29.90 -27.26
N GLU A 188 32.38 30.29 -26.93
CA GLU A 188 33.63 29.71 -27.44
C GLU A 188 33.74 28.21 -27.15
N MET A 189 33.34 27.75 -25.97
CA MET A 189 33.38 26.33 -25.60
C MET A 189 32.34 25.51 -26.39
N TRP A 190 31.18 26.10 -26.68
CA TRP A 190 30.14 25.48 -27.50
C TRP A 190 30.54 25.39 -28.96
N GLN A 191 31.28 26.37 -29.48
CA GLN A 191 31.84 26.32 -30.83
C GLN A 191 32.86 25.20 -30.97
N VAL A 192 33.77 25.04 -30.01
CA VAL A 192 34.72 23.92 -30.00
C VAL A 192 34.01 22.56 -29.98
N ALA A 193 32.91 22.43 -29.23
CA ALA A 193 32.10 21.21 -29.23
C ALA A 193 31.41 20.94 -30.58
N ASN A 194 31.06 21.97 -31.33
CA ASN A 194 30.42 21.86 -32.65
C ASN A 194 31.41 21.47 -33.75
N ASP A 195 32.70 21.77 -33.56
CA ASP A 195 33.78 21.39 -34.47
C ASP A 195 34.29 19.95 -34.25
N PHE A 196 33.73 19.22 -33.29
CA PHE A 196 34.14 17.84 -33.02
C PHE A 196 33.69 16.89 -34.13
N THR A 197 34.65 16.10 -34.61
CA THR A 197 34.34 14.92 -35.43
C THR A 197 33.54 13.91 -34.59
N LEU A 198 32.56 13.25 -35.21
CA LEU A 198 31.73 12.21 -34.59
C LEU A 198 32.51 11.21 -33.69
N PRO A 199 33.66 10.65 -34.12
CA PRO A 199 34.44 9.74 -33.28
C PRO A 199 35.04 10.40 -32.03
N PHE A 200 35.49 11.65 -32.14
CA PHE A 200 36.05 12.37 -31.00
C PHE A 200 34.96 12.74 -29.98
N PHE A 201 33.79 13.19 -30.45
CA PHE A 201 32.62 13.41 -29.60
C PHE A 201 32.22 12.15 -28.85
N GLY A 202 32.14 11.01 -29.55
CA GLY A 202 31.84 9.71 -28.94
C GLY A 202 32.84 9.29 -27.87
N ALA A 203 34.15 9.54 -28.09
CA ALA A 203 35.19 9.24 -27.12
C ALA A 203 35.05 10.09 -25.83
N VAL A 204 34.79 11.39 -25.96
CA VAL A 204 34.58 12.27 -24.80
C VAL A 204 33.32 11.87 -24.03
N ALA A 205 32.21 11.61 -24.72
CA ALA A 205 30.97 11.14 -24.09
C ALA A 205 31.19 9.81 -23.36
N ALA A 206 31.91 8.86 -23.96
CA ALA A 206 32.23 7.57 -23.37
C ALA A 206 33.05 7.72 -22.07
N VAL A 207 34.05 8.61 -22.05
CA VAL A 207 34.84 8.88 -20.84
C VAL A 207 33.97 9.44 -19.72
N VAL A 208 33.12 10.42 -20.02
CA VAL A 208 32.19 11.01 -19.02
C VAL A 208 31.24 9.95 -18.46
N VAL A 209 30.65 9.13 -19.32
CA VAL A 209 29.75 8.04 -18.90
C VAL A 209 30.49 6.99 -18.07
N LEU A 210 31.71 6.61 -18.46
CA LEU A 210 32.53 5.64 -17.73
C LEU A 210 32.87 6.15 -16.32
N VAL A 211 33.32 7.40 -16.21
CA VAL A 211 33.65 8.00 -14.92
C VAL A 211 32.40 8.14 -14.05
N GLY A 212 31.29 8.62 -14.61
CA GLY A 212 30.02 8.74 -13.89
C GLY A 212 29.52 7.39 -13.39
N THR A 213 29.58 6.35 -14.24
CA THR A 213 29.15 4.99 -13.90
C THR A 213 30.05 4.37 -12.83
N ALA A 214 31.38 4.53 -12.96
CA ALA A 214 32.34 4.07 -11.95
C ALA A 214 32.09 4.75 -10.59
N PHE A 215 31.86 6.06 -10.59
CA PHE A 215 31.55 6.81 -9.37
C PHE A 215 30.27 6.31 -8.69
N VAL A 216 29.20 6.10 -9.44
CA VAL A 216 27.93 5.60 -8.90
C VAL A 216 28.10 4.18 -8.33
N MET A 217 28.74 3.28 -9.09
CA MET A 217 28.98 1.90 -8.63
C MET A 217 29.82 1.85 -7.34
N LEU A 218 30.83 2.70 -7.22
CA LEU A 218 31.69 2.76 -6.04
C LEU A 218 30.99 3.42 -4.84
N SER A 219 30.16 4.44 -5.09
CA SER A 219 29.43 5.15 -4.04
C SER A 219 28.34 4.28 -3.43
N VAL A 220 27.51 3.63 -4.25
CA VAL A 220 26.39 2.80 -3.78
C VAL A 220 26.87 1.66 -2.89
N LYS A 221 27.94 0.97 -3.28
CA LYS A 221 28.51 -0.13 -2.48
C LYS A 221 28.95 0.31 -1.08
N ARG A 222 29.49 1.52 -0.92
CA ARG A 222 29.86 2.05 0.40
C ARG A 222 28.64 2.33 1.27
N LEU A 223 27.62 2.97 0.71
CA LEU A 223 26.38 3.29 1.45
C LEU A 223 25.62 2.04 1.93
N THR A 224 25.58 0.97 1.13
CA THR A 224 24.85 -0.26 1.52
C THR A 224 25.52 -1.01 2.67
N VAL A 225 26.85 -1.01 2.75
CA VAL A 225 27.60 -1.72 3.79
C VAL A 225 27.48 -1.03 5.15
N ASP A 226 27.45 0.31 5.17
CA ASP A 226 27.36 1.10 6.41
C ASP A 226 25.96 1.08 7.04
N LEU A 227 24.89 0.95 6.24
CA LEU A 227 23.52 0.85 6.80
C LEU A 227 23.23 -0.50 7.45
N ALA A 228 23.94 -1.56 7.07
CA ALA A 228 23.64 -2.93 7.47
C ALA A 228 24.35 -3.40 8.76
N ARG A 229 25.28 -2.61 9.32
CA ARG A 229 26.06 -3.00 10.50
C ARG A 229 26.03 -1.90 11.54
N PHE A 230 25.33 -2.16 12.65
CA PHE A 230 25.47 -1.37 13.86
C PHE A 230 26.79 -1.76 14.53
N GLY A 231 27.68 -0.79 14.76
CA GLY A 231 28.99 -1.02 15.38
C GLY A 231 28.87 -1.35 16.87
N ALA A 232 27.92 -0.71 17.55
CA ALA A 232 27.58 -0.99 18.95
C ALA A 232 26.07 -0.79 19.21
N TRP A 233 25.56 -1.41 20.28
CA TRP A 233 24.17 -1.19 20.73
C TRP A 233 23.89 0.27 21.13
N ALA A 234 24.92 1.02 21.52
CA ALA A 234 24.81 2.45 21.77
C ALA A 234 24.37 3.24 20.52
N ASP A 235 24.70 2.77 19.32
CA ASP A 235 24.31 3.42 18.05
C ASP A 235 22.82 3.24 17.72
N VAL A 236 22.17 2.26 18.36
CA VAL A 236 20.75 1.94 18.16
C VAL A 236 19.87 2.89 18.98
N ARG A 237 20.30 3.29 20.18
CA ARG A 237 19.51 4.11 21.12
C ARG A 237 19.03 5.44 20.51
N PRO A 238 19.87 6.26 19.86
CA PRO A 238 19.43 7.49 19.21
C PRO A 238 18.41 7.24 18.09
N ARG A 239 18.46 6.08 17.43
CA ARG A 239 17.53 5.73 16.35
C ARG A 239 16.19 5.19 16.84
N CYS A 240 16.13 4.76 18.09
CA CYS A 240 14.89 4.37 18.76
C CYS A 240 14.11 5.57 19.31
N GLU A 241 14.67 6.78 19.32
CA GLU A 241 13.97 7.98 19.76
C GLU A 241 12.70 8.21 18.93
N GLY A 242 11.58 8.48 19.61
CA GLY A 242 10.26 8.62 18.97
C GLY A 242 9.59 7.28 18.59
N THR A 243 10.14 6.14 19.03
CA THR A 243 9.50 4.82 18.89
C THR A 243 8.99 4.29 20.25
N PRO A 244 8.02 3.37 20.27
CA PRO A 244 7.49 2.79 21.51
C PRO A 244 8.49 1.94 22.30
N VAL A 245 9.62 1.58 21.68
CA VAL A 245 10.71 0.78 22.26
C VAL A 245 11.85 1.64 22.82
N ALA A 246 11.79 2.97 22.70
CA ALA A 246 12.82 3.88 23.23
C ALA A 246 13.13 3.61 24.71
N ASP A 247 12.08 3.35 25.51
CA ASP A 247 12.18 3.11 26.96
C ASP A 247 12.62 1.67 27.30
N LEU A 248 12.65 0.77 26.32
CA LEU A 248 12.97 -0.64 26.46
C LEU A 248 14.40 -0.98 26.00
N VAL A 249 15.10 -0.02 25.37
CA VAL A 249 16.50 -0.20 24.94
C VAL A 249 17.41 -0.24 26.19
N PRO A 250 18.13 -1.36 26.44
CA PRO A 250 19.05 -1.46 27.58
C PRO A 250 20.18 -0.45 27.50
#